data_AF-A0A9E3IJX7-F1
#
_entry.id   AF-A0A9E3IJX7-F1
#
_cell.length_a   1.000
_cell.length_b   1.000
_cell.length_c   1.000
_cell.angle_alpha   90.00
_cell.angle_beta   90.00
_cell.angle_gamma   90.00
#
_symmetry.space_group_name_H-M   'P 1'
#
loop_
_entity.id
_entity.type
_entity.pdbx_description
1 polymer ?
#
loop_
_entity_poly.entity_id
_entity_poly.type
_entity_poly.pdbx_seq_one_letter_code
_entity_poly.pdbx_strand_id
1 'polypeptide(L)'
;MNMLKLTAAAALVAASLSASAMTTINDEELSTVSGQDGVSIAADLNVNIGAFTYTDSGSSVSFNNISVKGLMAMTIDVIGGAEFSGDIVGGIIAHGGAADVATATPVAGAMALALGYTSGSDVVQFAFPTITGAEAAAHLTTPTITVDSISTGHGGKSFGGITITNLDLQGTKVWMFGH
;
A
#
# COMPACT_ATOMS: atom_id res chain seq x y z
N MET A 1 52.02 -48.45 -24.63
CA MET A 1 51.70 -47.00 -24.61
C MET A 1 50.24 -46.67 -24.97
N ASN A 2 49.38 -47.65 -25.30
CA ASN A 2 48.02 -47.37 -25.82
C ASN A 2 46.88 -47.55 -24.81
N MET A 3 47.05 -48.31 -23.71
CA MET A 3 45.99 -48.47 -22.70
C MET A 3 45.93 -47.34 -21.68
N LEU A 4 47.07 -46.72 -21.34
CA LEU A 4 47.15 -45.61 -20.37
C LEU A 4 46.51 -44.30 -20.91
N LYS A 5 46.49 -44.14 -22.24
CA LYS A 5 45.85 -42.99 -22.91
C LYS A 5 44.33 -43.16 -22.99
N LEU A 6 43.84 -44.40 -23.03
CA LEU A 6 42.42 -44.71 -23.11
C LEU A 6 41.73 -44.57 -21.75
N THR A 7 42.40 -44.98 -20.66
CA THR A 7 41.88 -44.82 -19.30
C THR A 7 41.90 -43.36 -18.83
N ALA A 8 42.91 -42.58 -19.22
CA ALA A 8 42.96 -41.14 -18.95
C ALA A 8 41.87 -40.36 -19.71
N ALA A 9 41.55 -40.76 -20.96
CA ALA A 9 40.46 -40.18 -21.73
C ALA A 9 39.08 -40.53 -21.14
N ALA A 10 38.87 -41.76 -20.68
CA ALA A 10 37.61 -42.18 -20.06
C ALA A 10 37.37 -41.50 -18.70
N ALA A 11 38.41 -41.28 -17.89
CA ALA A 11 38.31 -40.58 -16.61
C ALA A 11 38.04 -39.07 -16.78
N LEU A 12 38.57 -38.45 -17.84
CA LEU A 12 38.34 -37.03 -18.14
C LEU A 12 36.92 -36.77 -18.66
N VAL A 13 36.34 -37.72 -19.40
CA VAL A 13 34.94 -37.68 -19.85
C VAL A 13 33.97 -37.93 -18.68
N ALA A 14 34.32 -38.81 -17.75
CA ALA A 14 33.52 -39.04 -16.53
C ALA A 14 33.49 -37.82 -15.59
N ALA A 15 34.60 -37.08 -15.47
CA ALA A 15 34.67 -35.85 -14.67
C ALA A 15 33.87 -34.69 -15.27
N SER A 16 33.72 -34.62 -16.61
CA SER A 16 32.93 -33.57 -17.28
C SER A 16 31.41 -33.70 -17.12
N LEU A 17 30.91 -34.83 -16.61
CA LEU A 17 29.47 -35.04 -16.36
C LEU A 17 29.03 -34.55 -14.97
N SER A 18 29.95 -34.04 -14.15
CA SER A 18 29.62 -33.38 -12.86
C SER A 18 29.39 -31.87 -13.02
N ALA A 19 29.48 -31.36 -14.25
CA ALA A 19 29.32 -29.95 -14.55
C ALA A 19 27.83 -29.59 -14.61
N SER A 20 27.35 -29.02 -13.50
CA SER A 20 26.22 -28.10 -13.44
C SER A 20 24.87 -28.66 -13.89
N ALA A 21 24.15 -29.30 -12.97
CA ALA A 21 22.70 -29.26 -13.00
C ALA A 21 22.24 -27.81 -12.71
N MET A 22 22.28 -26.96 -13.74
CA MET A 22 21.43 -25.78 -13.79
C MET A 22 20.01 -26.32 -14.00
N THR A 23 19.30 -26.60 -12.91
CA THR A 23 17.87 -26.91 -12.98
C THR A 23 17.23 -25.72 -13.70
N THR A 24 16.64 -25.94 -14.87
CA THR A 24 15.82 -24.93 -15.53
C THR A 24 14.72 -24.58 -14.55
N ILE A 25 14.80 -23.38 -13.97
CA ILE A 25 13.71 -22.82 -13.18
C ILE A 25 12.54 -22.70 -14.15
N ASN A 26 11.43 -23.37 -13.85
CA ASN A 26 10.23 -23.32 -14.65
C ASN A 26 9.66 -21.89 -14.59
N ASP A 27 9.10 -21.37 -15.67
CA ASP A 27 8.48 -20.03 -15.67
C ASP A 27 7.39 -19.91 -14.60
N GLU A 28 6.77 -21.03 -14.19
CA GLU A 28 5.86 -21.13 -13.05
C GLU A 28 6.55 -20.79 -11.71
N GLU A 29 7.78 -21.25 -11.49
CA GLU A 29 8.57 -20.92 -10.29
C GLU A 29 9.11 -19.48 -10.37
N LEU A 30 9.47 -18.98 -11.56
CA LEU A 30 9.80 -17.56 -11.75
C LEU A 30 8.57 -16.65 -11.64
N SER A 31 7.37 -17.13 -11.97
CA SER A 31 6.10 -16.42 -11.75
C SER A 31 5.82 -16.23 -10.27
N THR A 32 6.21 -17.19 -9.42
CA THR A 32 6.12 -17.02 -7.95
C THR A 32 7.13 -16.03 -7.36
N VAL A 33 8.24 -15.73 -8.06
CA VAL A 33 9.18 -14.67 -7.68
C VAL A 33 8.78 -13.32 -8.30
N SER A 34 8.18 -13.33 -9.50
CA SER A 34 7.63 -12.15 -10.18
C SER A 34 6.30 -11.67 -9.57
N GLY A 35 5.60 -12.51 -8.81
CA GLY A 35 4.37 -12.17 -8.08
C GLY A 35 4.59 -11.76 -6.62
N GLN A 36 5.83 -11.43 -6.23
CA GLN A 36 6.19 -10.93 -4.90
C GLN A 36 6.45 -9.41 -4.88
N ASP A 37 6.28 -8.70 -5.99
CA ASP A 37 6.74 -7.31 -6.13
C ASP A 37 5.77 -6.27 -5.53
N GLY A 38 5.48 -6.44 -4.24
CA GLY A 38 4.91 -5.41 -3.40
C GLY A 38 5.94 -4.87 -2.39
N VAL A 39 5.92 -3.57 -2.12
CA VAL A 39 6.68 -2.95 -1.03
C VAL A 39 5.81 -2.88 0.21
N SER A 40 6.27 -3.51 1.30
CA SER A 40 5.63 -3.36 2.61
C SER A 40 6.24 -2.18 3.37
N ILE A 41 5.40 -1.29 3.86
CA ILE A 41 5.76 -0.14 4.68
C ILE A 41 5.07 -0.30 6.04
N ALA A 42 5.87 -0.41 7.09
CA ALA A 42 5.41 -0.27 8.47
C ALA A 42 6.06 0.98 9.06
N ALA A 43 5.24 1.87 9.63
CA ALA A 43 5.73 3.09 10.26
C ALA A 43 5.26 3.18 11.71
N ASP A 44 6.20 3.46 12.60
CA ASP A 44 5.94 3.97 13.94
C ASP A 44 5.99 5.50 13.88
N LEU A 45 4.81 6.11 13.97
CA LEU A 45 4.65 7.54 13.86
C LEU A 45 4.91 8.20 15.21
N ASN A 46 5.84 9.15 15.21
CA ASN A 46 6.04 10.11 16.30
C ASN A 46 6.21 11.51 15.72
N VAL A 47 5.16 11.99 15.06
CA VAL A 47 5.15 13.30 14.41
C VAL A 47 4.68 14.34 15.41
N ASN A 48 5.42 15.44 15.52
CA ASN A 48 5.08 16.59 16.36
C ASN A 48 5.21 17.85 15.51
N ILE A 49 4.12 18.60 15.37
CA ILE A 49 4.05 19.86 14.64
C ILE A 49 3.73 20.95 15.65
N GLY A 50 4.63 21.94 15.76
CA GLY A 50 4.49 23.02 16.76
C GLY A 50 3.21 23.83 16.58
N ALA A 51 2.93 24.30 15.36
CA ALA A 51 1.65 24.90 15.02
C ALA A 51 1.38 24.85 13.51
N PHE A 52 0.11 24.71 13.14
CA PHE A 52 -0.39 25.13 11.83
C PHE A 52 -1.12 26.46 12.01
N THR A 53 -0.62 27.52 11.37
CA THR A 53 -1.21 28.86 11.47
C THR A 53 -1.69 29.33 10.11
N TYR A 54 -2.99 29.58 10.01
CA TYR A 54 -3.57 30.32 8.88
C TYR A 54 -3.64 31.80 9.25
N THR A 55 -3.11 32.66 8.38
CA THR A 55 -3.14 34.11 8.53
C THR A 55 -3.76 34.73 7.28
N ASP A 56 -4.72 35.62 7.48
CA ASP A 56 -5.34 36.40 6.43
C ASP A 56 -5.51 37.84 6.90
N SER A 57 -4.85 38.76 6.20
CA SER A 57 -5.07 40.20 6.33
C SER A 57 -5.05 40.72 7.78
N GLY A 58 -4.15 40.17 8.60
CA GLY A 58 -4.00 40.52 10.02
C GLY A 58 -4.91 39.73 10.98
N SER A 59 -5.79 38.86 10.50
CA SER A 59 -6.44 37.84 11.32
C SER A 59 -5.67 36.54 11.24
N SER A 60 -5.67 35.75 12.31
CA SER A 60 -5.09 34.41 12.26
C SER A 60 -5.85 33.42 13.11
N VAL A 61 -5.74 32.15 12.74
CA VAL A 61 -6.11 31.00 13.56
C VAL A 61 -4.91 30.06 13.61
N SER A 62 -4.57 29.60 14.81
CA SER A 62 -3.47 28.67 15.04
C SER A 62 -3.99 27.40 15.68
N PHE A 63 -3.58 26.26 15.14
CA PHE A 63 -3.75 24.93 15.69
C PHE A 63 -2.40 24.55 16.30
N ASN A 64 -2.33 24.56 17.62
CA ASN A 64 -1.08 24.45 18.36
C ASN A 64 -0.86 23.02 18.84
N ASN A 65 0.41 22.62 18.87
CA ASN A 65 0.90 21.35 19.37
C ASN A 65 0.15 20.16 18.78
N ILE A 66 0.26 20.01 17.46
CA ILE A 66 -0.37 18.91 16.75
C ILE A 66 0.54 17.69 16.87
N SER A 67 -0.03 16.54 17.21
CA SER A 67 0.72 15.28 17.21
C SER A 67 0.00 14.21 16.39
N VAL A 68 0.79 13.39 15.69
CA VAL A 68 0.32 12.17 15.03
C VAL A 68 1.19 11.04 15.54
N LYS A 69 0.60 10.14 16.33
CA LYS A 69 1.32 9.08 17.01
C LYS A 69 0.65 7.73 16.85
N GLY A 70 1.43 6.68 16.75
CA GLY A 70 0.95 5.30 16.65
C GLY A 70 1.47 4.58 15.42
N LEU A 71 1.03 3.34 15.24
CA LEU A 71 1.51 2.50 14.15
C LEU A 71 0.64 2.68 12.91
N MET A 72 1.24 2.47 11.74
CA MET A 72 0.54 2.30 10.47
C MET A 72 1.25 1.26 9.61
N ALA A 73 0.49 0.49 8.83
CA ALA A 73 1.01 -0.47 7.87
C ALA A 73 0.35 -0.21 6.50
N MET A 74 1.14 -0.31 5.44
CA MET A 74 0.71 -0.10 4.06
C MET A 74 1.49 -1.04 3.14
N THR A 75 0.83 -1.56 2.12
CA THR A 75 1.47 -2.24 1.00
C THR A 75 1.37 -1.37 -0.24
N ILE A 76 2.42 -1.35 -1.05
CA ILE A 76 2.43 -0.75 -2.38
C ILE A 76 2.61 -1.89 -3.36
N ASP A 77 1.74 -2.01 -4.36
CA ASP A 77 1.81 -3.07 -5.36
C ASP A 77 1.41 -2.54 -6.74
N VAL A 78 1.88 -3.18 -7.80
CA VAL A 78 1.41 -2.94 -9.16
C VAL A 78 0.37 -4.00 -9.51
N ILE A 79 -0.89 -3.60 -9.57
CA ILE A 79 -2.01 -4.49 -9.87
C ILE A 79 -2.45 -4.34 -11.32
N GLY A 80 -2.90 -5.45 -11.90
CA GLY A 80 -3.45 -5.45 -13.25
C GLY A 80 -4.85 -4.85 -13.31
N GLY A 81 -5.26 -4.42 -14.51
CA GLY A 81 -6.55 -3.74 -14.69
C GLY A 81 -7.79 -4.53 -14.27
N ALA A 82 -7.73 -5.87 -14.27
CA ALA A 82 -8.80 -6.73 -13.79
C ALA A 82 -8.97 -6.69 -12.27
N GLU A 83 -7.85 -6.71 -11.53
CA GLU A 83 -7.84 -6.59 -10.07
C GLU A 83 -8.30 -5.19 -9.65
N PHE A 84 -7.77 -4.14 -10.30
CA PHE A 84 -8.21 -2.76 -10.07
C PHE A 84 -9.73 -2.58 -10.27
N SER A 85 -10.28 -3.12 -11.36
CA SER A 85 -11.72 -3.06 -11.62
C SER A 85 -12.52 -3.82 -10.57
N GLY A 86 -12.04 -4.99 -10.16
CA GLY A 86 -12.65 -5.81 -9.11
C GLY A 86 -12.66 -5.09 -7.75
N ASP A 87 -11.57 -4.41 -7.41
CA ASP A 87 -11.45 -3.68 -6.16
C ASP A 87 -12.36 -2.45 -6.08
N ILE A 88 -12.48 -1.66 -7.15
CA ILE A 88 -13.42 -0.53 -7.18
C ILE A 88 -14.85 -1.04 -7.02
N VAL A 89 -15.22 -2.07 -7.79
CA VAL A 89 -16.56 -2.68 -7.71
C VAL A 89 -16.85 -3.20 -6.30
N GLY A 90 -15.89 -3.94 -5.72
CA GLY A 90 -15.97 -4.44 -4.35
C GLY A 90 -16.14 -3.31 -3.33
N GLY A 91 -15.38 -2.23 -3.46
CA GLY A 91 -15.46 -1.04 -2.60
C GLY A 91 -16.83 -0.35 -2.68
N ILE A 92 -17.38 -0.16 -3.89
CA ILE A 92 -18.71 0.44 -4.07
C ILE A 92 -19.78 -0.36 -3.31
N ILE A 93 -19.74 -1.69 -3.41
CA ILE A 93 -20.71 -2.57 -2.73
C ILE A 93 -20.47 -2.55 -1.20
N ALA A 94 -19.22 -2.70 -0.76
CA ALA A 94 -18.86 -2.76 0.66
C ALA A 94 -19.26 -1.48 1.43
N HIS A 95 -19.25 -0.34 0.75
CA HIS A 95 -19.65 0.95 1.32
C HIS A 95 -21.11 1.34 1.01
N GLY A 96 -21.93 0.42 0.50
CA GLY A 96 -23.36 0.62 0.29
C GLY A 96 -23.73 1.50 -0.90
N GLY A 97 -22.79 1.77 -1.82
CA GLY A 97 -23.02 2.53 -3.05
C GLY A 97 -23.78 1.77 -4.13
N ALA A 98 -23.86 0.44 -4.04
CA ALA A 98 -24.65 -0.43 -4.94
C ALA A 98 -25.08 -1.72 -4.23
N ALA A 99 -26.20 -2.29 -4.66
CA ALA A 99 -26.73 -3.53 -4.08
C ALA A 99 -26.03 -4.81 -4.58
N ASP A 100 -25.43 -4.76 -5.78
CA ASP A 100 -24.79 -5.90 -6.42
C ASP A 100 -23.71 -5.47 -7.43
N VAL A 101 -22.99 -6.46 -7.94
CA VAL A 101 -21.95 -6.30 -8.96
C VAL A 101 -22.49 -5.70 -10.25
N ALA A 102 -23.71 -6.09 -10.66
CA ALA A 102 -24.30 -5.61 -11.91
C ALA A 102 -24.56 -4.09 -11.88
N THR A 103 -24.95 -3.57 -10.71
CA THR A 103 -25.18 -2.14 -10.47
C THR A 103 -23.87 -1.38 -10.23
N ALA A 104 -22.91 -1.98 -9.53
CA ALA A 104 -21.62 -1.36 -9.23
C ALA A 104 -20.69 -1.23 -10.45
N THR A 105 -20.70 -2.22 -11.35
CA THR A 105 -19.82 -2.26 -12.53
C THR A 105 -19.91 -1.02 -13.44
N PRO A 106 -21.09 -0.55 -13.87
CA PRO A 106 -21.18 0.65 -14.71
C PRO A 106 -20.71 1.92 -13.97
N VAL A 107 -20.91 2.01 -12.65
CA VAL A 107 -20.44 3.14 -11.83
C VAL A 107 -18.91 3.14 -11.78
N ALA A 108 -18.30 1.98 -11.50
CA ALA A 108 -16.84 1.81 -11.51
C ALA A 108 -16.23 2.18 -12.87
N GLY A 109 -16.84 1.72 -13.97
CA GLY A 109 -16.40 2.05 -15.33
C GLY A 109 -16.50 3.54 -15.65
N ALA A 110 -17.59 4.21 -15.24
CA ALA A 110 -17.75 5.64 -15.42
C ALA A 110 -16.73 6.45 -14.62
N MET A 111 -16.44 6.04 -13.37
CA MET A 111 -15.41 6.67 -12.54
C MET A 111 -14.03 6.52 -13.15
N ALA A 112 -13.65 5.31 -13.56
CA ALA A 112 -12.35 5.06 -14.17
C ALA A 112 -12.17 5.88 -15.46
N LEU A 113 -13.18 5.92 -16.33
CA LEU A 113 -13.16 6.73 -17.55
C LEU A 113 -13.04 8.22 -17.26
N ALA A 114 -13.74 8.74 -16.25
CA ALA A 114 -13.66 10.15 -15.85
C ALA A 114 -12.26 10.55 -15.36
N LEU A 115 -11.50 9.59 -14.83
CA LEU A 115 -10.11 9.77 -14.39
C LEU A 115 -9.08 9.51 -15.50
N GLY A 116 -9.52 9.22 -16.74
CA GLY A 116 -8.63 8.94 -17.87
C GLY A 116 -8.00 7.56 -17.84
N TYR A 117 -8.51 6.64 -17.02
CA TYR A 117 -7.98 5.28 -16.96
C TYR A 117 -8.18 4.56 -18.31
N THR A 118 -7.08 4.06 -18.87
CA THR A 118 -7.12 3.21 -20.05
C THR A 118 -7.38 1.76 -19.63
N SER A 119 -8.51 1.20 -20.07
CA SER A 119 -8.94 -0.14 -19.70
C SER A 119 -7.86 -1.19 -19.90
N GLY A 120 -7.56 -1.95 -18.84
CA GLY A 120 -6.56 -3.02 -18.85
C GLY A 120 -5.13 -2.56 -18.54
N SER A 121 -4.90 -1.27 -18.28
CA SER A 121 -3.58 -0.78 -17.87
C SER A 121 -3.28 -1.16 -16.42
N ASP A 122 -2.00 -1.31 -16.12
CA ASP A 122 -1.54 -1.54 -14.74
C ASP A 122 -1.69 -0.28 -13.89
N VAL A 123 -1.91 -0.49 -12.59
CA VAL A 123 -2.17 0.56 -11.62
C VAL A 123 -1.30 0.34 -10.40
N VAL A 124 -0.70 1.40 -9.87
CA VAL A 124 -0.03 1.34 -8.56
C VAL A 124 -1.08 1.47 -7.47
N GLN A 125 -1.23 0.42 -6.67
CA GLN A 125 -2.10 0.38 -5.51
C GLN A 125 -1.30 0.66 -4.22
N PHE A 126 -1.84 1.53 -3.39
CA PHE A 126 -1.46 1.73 -2.00
C PHE A 126 -2.60 1.20 -1.13
N ALA A 127 -2.37 0.10 -0.41
CA ALA A 127 -3.40 -0.54 0.40
C ALA A 127 -3.01 -0.56 1.88
N PHE A 128 -3.96 -0.22 2.73
CA PHE A 128 -3.85 -0.38 4.18
C PHE A 128 -4.49 -1.73 4.53
N PRO A 129 -3.71 -2.78 4.80
CA PRO A 129 -4.25 -4.11 5.00
C PRO A 129 -5.15 -4.13 6.24
N THR A 130 -6.24 -4.89 6.14
CA THR A 130 -7.07 -5.20 7.31
C THR A 130 -6.32 -6.19 8.20
N ILE A 131 -5.93 -5.74 9.38
CA ILE A 131 -5.44 -6.62 10.43
C ILE A 131 -6.66 -7.39 10.94
N THR A 132 -6.52 -8.71 11.09
CA THR A 132 -7.57 -9.57 11.65
C THR A 132 -7.07 -10.13 12.97
N GLY A 133 -7.97 -10.36 13.93
CA GLY A 133 -7.60 -10.85 15.27
C GLY A 133 -7.88 -9.85 16.39
N ALA A 134 -7.36 -10.13 17.58
CA ALA A 134 -7.61 -9.33 18.78
C ALA A 134 -6.96 -7.94 18.70
N GLU A 135 -5.84 -7.85 17.98
CA GLU A 135 -5.05 -6.65 17.73
C GLU A 135 -5.82 -5.62 16.88
N ALA A 136 -6.64 -6.11 15.95
CA ALA A 136 -7.53 -5.30 15.12
C ALA A 136 -8.68 -4.68 15.94
N ALA A 137 -9.29 -5.46 16.84
CA ALA A 137 -10.37 -4.99 17.71
C ALA A 137 -9.91 -3.93 18.73
N ALA A 138 -8.62 -3.94 19.08
CA ALA A 138 -8.03 -2.96 19.97
C ALA A 138 -7.52 -1.70 19.23
N HIS A 139 -7.65 -1.65 17.89
CA HIS A 139 -7.17 -0.57 17.03
C HIS A 139 -5.73 -0.12 17.35
N LEU A 140 -4.87 -1.05 17.79
CA LEU A 140 -3.51 -0.74 18.24
C LEU A 140 -2.57 -0.38 17.09
N THR A 141 -3.01 -0.66 15.86
CA THR A 141 -2.29 -0.40 14.62
C THR A 141 -2.80 0.85 13.89
N THR A 142 -3.49 1.75 14.60
CA THR A 142 -4.06 2.96 14.02
C THR A 142 -3.55 4.21 14.74
N PRO A 143 -3.18 5.27 13.99
CA PRO A 143 -2.62 6.47 14.58
C PRO A 143 -3.70 7.30 15.30
N THR A 144 -3.28 8.04 16.33
CA THR A 144 -4.07 9.07 16.99
C THR A 144 -3.55 10.44 16.59
N ILE A 145 -4.46 11.35 16.28
CA ILE A 145 -4.17 12.75 15.93
C ILE A 145 -4.68 13.64 17.06
N THR A 146 -3.82 14.49 17.61
CA THR A 146 -4.22 15.49 18.60
C THR A 146 -3.92 16.90 18.11
N VAL A 147 -4.76 17.83 18.52
CA VAL A 147 -4.52 19.28 18.49
C VAL A 147 -4.82 19.78 19.90
N ASP A 148 -3.79 20.23 20.62
CA ASP A 148 -3.97 20.61 22.03
C ASP A 148 -4.86 21.84 22.17
N SER A 149 -4.70 22.82 21.28
CA SER A 149 -5.52 24.02 21.29
C SER A 149 -5.64 24.69 19.92
N ILE A 150 -6.80 25.30 19.69
CA ILE A 150 -7.07 26.16 18.54
C ILE A 150 -7.31 27.55 19.08
N SER A 151 -6.62 28.57 18.58
CA SER A 151 -6.70 29.95 19.07
C SER A 151 -6.71 30.96 17.94
N THR A 152 -7.42 32.07 18.10
CA THR A 152 -7.30 33.22 17.19
C THR A 152 -6.12 34.12 17.55
N GLY A 153 -5.60 34.85 16.56
CA GLY A 153 -4.54 35.83 16.74
C GLY A 153 -4.93 37.01 17.64
N HIS A 154 -3.98 37.89 17.92
CA HIS A 154 -4.19 39.12 18.71
C HIS A 154 -4.66 38.86 20.16
N GLY A 155 -4.16 37.79 20.81
CA GLY A 155 -4.57 37.43 22.17
C GLY A 155 -5.99 36.88 22.24
N GLY A 156 -6.50 36.37 21.12
CA GLY A 156 -7.84 35.81 21.02
C GLY A 156 -8.03 34.53 21.86
N LYS A 157 -9.30 34.25 22.19
CA LYS A 157 -9.66 33.10 23.04
C LYS A 157 -9.45 31.78 22.29
N SER A 158 -9.10 30.74 23.03
CA SER A 158 -9.04 29.39 22.48
C SER A 158 -10.46 28.80 22.29
N PHE A 159 -10.63 28.03 21.21
CA PHE A 159 -11.81 27.20 20.94
C PHE A 159 -11.72 25.81 21.57
N GLY A 160 -10.66 25.52 22.34
CA GLY A 160 -10.35 24.18 22.84
C GLY A 160 -9.46 23.40 21.88
N GLY A 161 -9.29 22.10 22.16
CA GLY A 161 -8.52 21.16 21.35
C GLY A 161 -9.41 20.13 20.65
N ILE A 162 -8.82 19.38 19.73
CA ILE A 162 -9.47 18.26 19.03
C ILE A 162 -8.60 17.02 19.19
N THR A 163 -9.22 15.87 19.38
CA THR A 163 -8.52 14.58 19.34
C THR A 163 -9.30 13.61 18.47
N ILE A 164 -8.59 12.98 17.53
CA ILE A 164 -9.06 11.86 16.73
C ILE A 164 -8.28 10.63 17.21
N THR A 165 -8.92 9.85 18.05
CA THR A 165 -8.35 8.63 18.62
C THR A 165 -8.55 7.47 17.65
N ASN A 166 -7.51 6.68 17.43
CA ASN A 166 -7.55 5.47 16.60
C ASN A 166 -8.11 5.71 15.19
N LEU A 167 -7.51 6.63 14.42
CA LEU A 167 -7.85 6.86 13.02
C LEU A 167 -7.60 5.59 12.20
N ASP A 168 -8.65 4.78 12.05
CA ASP A 168 -8.57 3.50 11.37
C ASP A 168 -8.62 3.68 9.86
N LEU A 169 -7.50 3.38 9.21
CA LEU A 169 -7.35 3.43 7.75
C LEU A 169 -7.38 2.03 7.12
N GLN A 170 -7.55 0.97 7.92
CA GLN A 170 -7.56 -0.40 7.42
C GLN A 170 -8.66 -0.61 6.37
N GLY A 171 -8.36 -1.39 5.34
CA GLY A 171 -9.23 -1.60 4.19
C GLY A 171 -9.24 -0.45 3.19
N THR A 172 -8.57 0.68 3.49
CA THR A 172 -8.43 1.79 2.53
C THR A 172 -7.48 1.38 1.41
N LYS A 173 -7.89 1.66 0.17
CA LYS A 173 -7.07 1.50 -1.03
C LYS A 173 -7.03 2.83 -1.79
N VAL A 174 -5.84 3.20 -2.27
CA VAL A 174 -5.60 4.36 -3.11
C VAL A 174 -4.85 3.91 -4.34
N TRP A 175 -5.19 4.46 -5.50
CA TRP A 175 -4.62 4.05 -6.78
C TRP A 175 -3.99 5.22 -7.52
N MET A 176 -2.89 4.95 -8.23
CA MET A 176 -2.19 5.89 -9.09
C MET A 176 -1.93 5.26 -10.46
N PHE A 177 -2.33 5.96 -11.52
CA PHE A 177 -2.19 5.51 -12.90
C PHE A 177 -2.03 6.71 -13.85
N GLY A 178 -1.47 6.46 -15.03
CA GLY A 178 -1.38 7.45 -16.10
C GLY A 178 -2.72 7.64 -16.83
N HIS A 179 -2.90 8.82 -17.44
CA HIS A 179 -4.05 9.18 -18.27
C HIS A 179 -3.61 9.57 -19.69
#